data_AF-A0A6A6DS75-F1
#
_entry.id   AF-A0A6A6DS75-F1
#
_cell.length_a   1.000
_cell.length_b   1.000
_cell.length_c   1.000
_cell.angle_alpha   90.00
_cell.angle_beta   90.00
_cell.angle_gamma   90.00
#
_symmetry.space_group_name_H-M   'P 1'
#
loop_
_entity.id
_entity.type
_entity.pdbx_description
1 polymer ?
#
loop_
_entity_poly.entity_id
_entity_poly.type
_entity_poly.pdbx_seq_one_letter_code
_entity_poly.pdbx_strand_id
1 'polypeptide(L)'
;MDAVQYSGASQLAITQDENMQREVSMHVANFDKSVSSAVTNTRKLLNLIRDSVKKEGSEAESELATVDHFWAELERLFQLANGAKAALPKFMDRQKENMKLFHNAEMNNMMYAMQGELNVQHNKVNVENSLILDQRQSFIDYKAKTEPELQELSELQERVSRLTLDKGLLRTELSKSQEELDKAKISNEEGIKIAENLQNEVGALQASKKELSMENDSLRKTISDLQQKVVDAEQKRTDSYEQELRRLTDAVGKETQKCSGLETLVRTLKSDESPKAELEQLKILYVTQQTKYKNQASEHSRLFATHRELVCEFESLKSQVTPLKTENAGLKESLTKIEELEAANSSLEHAKESLQTSLVKMQARASKSHDDAAEAARQAEDFKNEIEDLKKKLKKADRDNEELETENNELLGKQTEYKKMAAAFNTLKSGNAKLLVTVQELERKKPTGSVDQATLDAAAKEKKALADELNAIKAEKDKLKGELAEWTELATKSYLQYKETAAEIKEVENAKLELIQRLAEAKKICDLKEKQIANLIEANKKSQANGTTESVGYWKGRYESLLAKVS
;
A
#
# COMPACT_ATOMS: atom_id res chain seq x y z
N MET A 1 -37.04 -66.30 11.46
CA MET A 1 -37.10 -67.54 12.27
C MET A 1 -35.73 -68.17 12.13
N ASP A 2 -34.80 -67.69 12.94
CA ASP A 2 -33.40 -68.09 12.80
C ASP A 2 -33.18 -69.36 13.61
N ALA A 3 -32.68 -70.39 12.92
CA ALA A 3 -32.27 -71.63 13.56
C ALA A 3 -31.19 -71.28 14.58
N VAL A 4 -31.49 -71.50 15.87
CA VAL A 4 -30.51 -71.37 16.95
C VAL A 4 -29.38 -72.34 16.66
N GLN A 5 -28.27 -71.83 16.12
CA GLN A 5 -27.05 -72.59 15.95
C GLN A 5 -26.47 -72.83 17.36
N TYR A 6 -26.78 -73.99 17.90
CA TYR A 6 -26.13 -74.50 19.11
C TYR A 6 -24.62 -74.55 18.89
N SER A 7 -23.82 -74.16 19.90
CA SER A 7 -22.36 -74.19 19.80
C SER A 7 -21.86 -75.62 19.55
N GLY A 8 -20.68 -75.80 18.97
CA GLY A 8 -20.16 -77.14 18.63
C GLY A 8 -20.11 -78.10 19.83
N ALA A 9 -19.91 -77.56 21.04
CA ALA A 9 -19.94 -78.33 22.28
C ALA A 9 -21.37 -78.77 22.67
N SER A 10 -22.37 -77.93 22.45
CA SER A 10 -23.78 -78.26 22.66
C SER A 10 -24.25 -79.40 21.76
N GLN A 11 -23.86 -79.36 20.48
CA GLN A 11 -24.24 -80.38 19.52
C GLN A 11 -23.57 -81.72 19.86
N LEU A 12 -22.32 -81.68 20.36
CA LEU A 12 -21.64 -82.86 20.87
C LEU A 12 -22.32 -83.46 22.11
N ALA A 13 -22.78 -82.62 23.04
CA ALA A 13 -23.51 -83.09 24.22
C ALA A 13 -24.87 -83.72 23.86
N ILE A 14 -25.61 -83.15 22.91
CA ILE A 14 -26.88 -83.71 22.43
C ILE A 14 -26.65 -85.07 21.76
N THR A 15 -25.63 -85.19 20.92
CA THR A 15 -25.31 -86.46 20.23
C THR A 15 -24.79 -87.54 21.20
N GLN A 16 -24.05 -87.16 22.24
CA GLN A 16 -23.66 -88.09 23.30
C GLN A 16 -24.85 -88.55 24.14
N ASP A 17 -25.81 -87.67 24.45
CA ASP A 17 -27.06 -88.03 25.15
C ASP A 17 -27.88 -89.05 24.37
N GLU A 18 -28.07 -88.82 23.07
CA GLU A 18 -28.80 -89.73 22.19
C GLU A 18 -28.13 -91.12 22.08
N ASN A 19 -26.80 -91.15 22.02
CA ASN A 19 -26.05 -92.40 22.00
C ASN A 19 -26.17 -93.16 23.33
N MET A 20 -26.02 -92.46 24.47
CA MET A 20 -26.15 -93.05 25.79
C MET A 20 -27.57 -93.57 26.05
N GLN A 21 -28.61 -92.85 25.63
CA GLN A 21 -30.00 -93.31 25.71
C GLN A 21 -30.22 -94.60 24.90
N ARG A 22 -29.61 -94.69 23.71
CA ARG A 22 -29.69 -95.88 22.86
C ARG A 22 -28.98 -97.08 23.49
N GLU A 23 -27.77 -96.88 24.02
CA GLU A 23 -27.02 -97.93 24.74
C GLU A 23 -27.77 -98.42 25.98
N VAL A 24 -28.28 -97.50 26.81
CA VAL A 24 -29.09 -97.85 27.99
C VAL A 24 -30.33 -98.64 27.59
N SER A 25 -31.04 -98.23 26.54
CA SER A 25 -32.22 -98.95 26.05
C SER A 25 -31.87 -100.36 25.56
N MET A 26 -30.74 -100.51 24.85
CA MET A 26 -30.22 -101.81 24.44
C MET A 26 -29.84 -102.69 25.63
N HIS A 27 -29.14 -102.15 26.63
CA HIS A 27 -28.76 -102.90 27.82
C HIS A 27 -29.98 -103.32 28.65
N VAL A 28 -31.00 -102.47 28.77
CA VAL A 28 -32.28 -102.81 29.41
C VAL A 28 -32.99 -103.94 28.65
N ALA A 29 -33.04 -103.89 27.32
CA ALA A 29 -33.65 -104.94 26.52
C ALA A 29 -32.89 -106.27 26.60
N ASN A 30 -31.55 -106.23 26.61
CA ASN A 30 -30.71 -107.41 26.78
C ASN A 30 -30.82 -107.99 28.20
N PHE A 31 -30.89 -107.13 29.21
CA PHE A 31 -31.13 -107.51 30.59
C PHE A 31 -32.49 -108.22 30.73
N ASP A 32 -33.55 -107.66 30.15
CA ASP A 32 -34.87 -108.28 30.12
C ASP A 32 -34.84 -109.69 29.53
N LYS A 33 -34.21 -109.84 28.37
CA LYS A 33 -34.16 -111.11 27.67
C LYS A 33 -33.36 -112.14 28.45
N SER A 34 -32.19 -111.75 28.98
CA SER A 34 -31.28 -112.67 29.67
C SER A 34 -31.72 -113.00 31.09
N VAL A 35 -32.08 -111.99 31.89
CA VAL A 35 -32.48 -112.18 33.29
C VAL A 35 -33.87 -112.77 33.39
N SER A 36 -34.84 -112.35 32.57
CA SER A 36 -36.17 -112.98 32.61
C SER A 36 -36.13 -114.44 32.14
N SER A 37 -35.31 -114.75 31.13
CA SER A 37 -35.08 -116.14 30.69
C SER A 37 -34.40 -116.97 31.76
N ALA A 38 -33.29 -116.46 32.33
CA ALA A 38 -32.56 -117.15 33.40
C ALA A 38 -33.43 -117.36 34.63
N VAL A 39 -34.15 -116.33 35.11
CA VAL A 39 -35.07 -116.43 36.24
C VAL A 39 -36.21 -117.40 35.93
N THR A 40 -36.77 -117.41 34.72
CA THR A 40 -37.81 -118.38 34.35
C THR A 40 -37.28 -119.81 34.35
N ASN A 41 -36.06 -120.04 33.86
CA ASN A 41 -35.42 -121.34 33.86
C ASN A 41 -35.04 -121.79 35.27
N THR A 42 -34.49 -120.89 36.10
CA THR A 42 -34.17 -121.19 37.51
C THR A 42 -35.44 -121.41 38.32
N ARG A 43 -36.53 -120.67 38.06
CA ARG A 43 -37.85 -120.95 38.67
C ARG A 43 -38.36 -122.35 38.31
N LYS A 44 -38.21 -122.77 37.05
CA LYS A 44 -38.57 -124.14 36.62
C LYS A 44 -37.71 -125.20 37.31
N LEU A 45 -36.39 -125.00 37.39
CA LEU A 45 -35.47 -125.92 38.06
C LEU A 45 -35.73 -126.00 39.56
N LEU A 46 -35.92 -124.86 40.24
CA LEU A 46 -36.27 -124.82 41.66
C LEU A 46 -37.62 -125.46 41.95
N ASN A 47 -38.63 -125.30 41.06
CA ASN A 47 -39.89 -126.03 41.20
C ASN A 47 -39.70 -127.54 41.05
N LEU A 48 -38.88 -128.00 40.10
CA LEU A 48 -38.56 -129.42 39.94
C LEU A 48 -37.83 -129.99 41.16
N ILE A 49 -36.89 -129.23 41.74
CA ILE A 49 -36.19 -129.60 42.98
C ILE A 49 -37.18 -129.59 44.17
N ARG A 50 -38.06 -128.59 44.26
CA ARG A 50 -39.09 -128.53 45.29
C ARG A 50 -40.06 -129.72 45.20
N ASP A 51 -40.42 -130.12 44.00
CA ASP A 51 -41.29 -131.27 43.74
C ASP A 51 -40.58 -132.62 43.96
N SER A 52 -39.26 -132.70 43.77
CA SER A 52 -38.47 -133.90 44.10
C SER A 52 -38.28 -134.06 45.61
N VAL A 53 -37.90 -132.98 46.31
CA VAL A 53 -37.72 -132.95 47.77
C VAL A 53 -39.04 -133.27 48.51
N LYS A 54 -40.20 -132.86 47.97
CA LYS A 54 -41.52 -133.24 48.50
C LYS A 54 -41.87 -134.72 48.32
N LYS A 55 -41.29 -135.42 47.34
CA LYS A 55 -41.56 -136.84 47.07
C LYS A 55 -40.77 -137.80 47.95
N GLU A 56 -39.69 -137.35 48.58
CA GLU A 56 -38.78 -138.22 49.36
C GLU A 56 -39.21 -138.47 50.82
N GLY A 57 -40.39 -137.99 51.25
CA GLY A 57 -40.93 -138.31 52.58
C GLY A 57 -40.23 -137.56 53.72
N SER A 58 -40.71 -137.74 54.96
CA SER A 58 -40.61 -136.80 56.08
C SER A 58 -39.22 -136.46 56.66
N GLU A 59 -38.12 -136.81 55.99
CA GLU A 59 -36.75 -136.44 56.40
C GLU A 59 -36.23 -135.17 55.67
N ALA A 60 -36.98 -134.64 54.70
CA ALA A 60 -36.53 -133.55 53.82
C ALA A 60 -37.07 -132.14 54.14
N GLU A 61 -37.62 -131.89 55.34
CA GLU A 61 -38.17 -130.57 55.73
C GLU A 61 -37.11 -129.46 55.77
N SER A 62 -35.88 -129.77 56.24
CA SER A 62 -34.78 -128.80 56.30
C SER A 62 -34.27 -128.40 54.91
N GLU A 63 -34.28 -129.33 53.96
CA GLU A 63 -33.86 -129.09 52.58
C GLU A 63 -34.92 -128.26 51.84
N LEU A 64 -36.21 -128.53 52.08
CA LEU A 64 -37.32 -127.75 51.54
C LEU A 64 -37.27 -126.29 52.02
N ALA A 65 -36.96 -126.05 53.29
CA ALA A 65 -36.80 -124.71 53.85
C ALA A 65 -35.65 -123.93 53.20
N THR A 66 -34.55 -124.62 52.87
CA THR A 66 -33.38 -124.03 52.19
C THR A 66 -33.73 -123.66 50.73
N VAL A 67 -34.48 -124.53 50.03
CA VAL A 67 -34.99 -124.26 48.67
C VAL A 67 -35.96 -123.07 48.66
N ASP A 68 -36.85 -122.99 49.65
CA ASP A 68 -37.78 -121.86 49.79
C ASP A 68 -37.06 -120.54 50.15
N HIS A 69 -35.95 -120.60 50.91
CA HIS A 69 -35.10 -119.45 51.16
C HIS A 69 -34.40 -118.95 49.89
N PHE A 70 -33.79 -119.85 49.11
CA PHE A 70 -33.19 -119.48 47.81
C PHE A 70 -34.21 -118.91 46.84
N TRP A 71 -35.43 -119.44 46.85
CA TRP A 71 -36.53 -118.87 46.07
C TRP A 71 -36.84 -117.43 46.49
N ALA A 72 -36.96 -117.16 47.79
CA ALA A 72 -37.22 -115.82 48.31
C ALA A 72 -36.09 -114.83 47.97
N GLU A 73 -34.83 -115.25 48.06
CA GLU A 73 -33.68 -114.42 47.66
C GLU A 73 -33.67 -114.14 46.16
N LEU A 74 -33.98 -115.14 45.33
CA LEU A 74 -34.04 -114.99 43.87
C LEU A 74 -35.19 -114.07 43.46
N GLU A 75 -36.35 -114.17 44.13
CA GLU A 75 -37.48 -113.27 43.93
C GLU A 75 -37.15 -111.84 44.35
N ARG A 76 -36.46 -111.67 45.49
CA ARG A 76 -35.98 -110.36 45.95
C ARG A 76 -34.98 -109.75 44.98
N LEU A 77 -34.03 -110.54 44.46
CA LEU A 77 -33.08 -110.10 43.43
C LEU A 77 -33.81 -109.69 42.14
N PHE A 78 -34.82 -110.45 41.72
CA PHE A 78 -35.64 -110.12 40.55
C PHE A 78 -36.47 -108.84 40.75
N GLN A 79 -37.01 -108.63 41.95
CA GLN A 79 -37.70 -107.39 42.30
C GLN A 79 -36.75 -106.18 42.28
N LEU A 80 -35.56 -106.30 42.86
CA LEU A 80 -34.54 -105.26 42.83
C LEU A 80 -34.06 -104.96 41.40
N ALA A 81 -33.88 -106.00 40.59
CA ALA A 81 -33.56 -105.91 39.17
C ALA A 81 -34.63 -105.16 38.38
N ASN A 82 -35.90 -105.50 38.56
CA ASN A 82 -37.01 -104.80 37.92
C ASN A 82 -37.18 -103.36 38.43
N GLY A 83 -36.89 -103.13 39.71
CA GLY A 83 -36.84 -101.79 40.30
C GLY A 83 -35.75 -100.92 39.65
N ALA A 84 -34.53 -101.46 39.51
CA ALA A 84 -33.41 -100.80 38.83
C ALA A 84 -33.74 -100.53 37.36
N LYS A 85 -34.35 -101.49 36.67
CA LYS A 85 -34.84 -101.34 35.29
C LYS A 85 -35.84 -100.19 35.16
N ALA A 86 -36.81 -100.08 36.07
CA ALA A 86 -37.80 -99.01 36.03
C ALA A 86 -37.21 -97.63 36.42
N ALA A 87 -36.17 -97.60 37.23
CA ALA A 87 -35.51 -96.37 37.66
C ALA A 87 -34.55 -95.80 36.61
N LEU A 88 -33.93 -96.65 35.79
CA LEU A 88 -32.88 -96.23 34.86
C LEU A 88 -33.36 -95.24 33.77
N PRO A 89 -34.52 -95.45 33.09
CA PRO A 89 -35.05 -94.44 32.17
C PRO A 89 -35.34 -93.10 32.85
N LYS A 90 -35.90 -93.13 34.07
CA LYS A 90 -36.19 -91.92 34.84
C LYS A 90 -34.91 -91.17 35.25
N PHE A 91 -33.84 -91.91 35.54
CA PHE A 91 -32.53 -91.32 35.80
C PHE A 91 -31.95 -90.66 34.54
N MET A 92 -32.04 -91.32 33.38
CA MET A 92 -31.61 -90.76 32.10
C MET A 92 -32.38 -89.49 31.73
N ASP A 93 -33.70 -89.50 31.90
CA ASP A 93 -34.53 -88.31 31.65
C ASP A 93 -34.14 -87.13 32.56
N ARG A 94 -33.86 -87.41 33.85
CA ARG A 94 -33.34 -86.38 34.78
C ARG A 94 -31.95 -85.89 34.40
N GLN A 95 -31.06 -86.78 33.97
CA GLN A 95 -29.73 -86.38 33.51
C GLN A 95 -29.82 -85.48 32.27
N LYS A 96 -30.73 -85.81 31.33
CA LYS A 96 -31.03 -85.00 30.15
C LYS A 96 -31.58 -83.63 30.51
N GLU A 97 -32.52 -83.57 31.45
CA GLU A 97 -33.07 -82.30 31.93
C GLU A 97 -32.00 -81.44 32.62
N ASN A 98 -31.19 -82.05 33.49
CA ASN A 98 -30.05 -81.37 34.13
C ASN A 98 -29.03 -80.86 33.11
N MET A 99 -28.76 -81.64 32.05
CA MET A 99 -27.81 -81.23 31.01
C MET A 99 -28.36 -80.11 30.14
N LYS A 100 -29.66 -80.13 29.83
CA LYS A 100 -30.32 -79.00 29.16
C LYS A 100 -30.28 -77.74 30.01
N LEU A 101 -30.55 -77.85 31.32
CA LEU A 101 -30.49 -76.72 32.25
C LEU A 101 -29.08 -76.15 32.35
N PHE A 102 -28.06 -77.01 32.51
CA PHE A 102 -26.67 -76.58 32.51
C PHE A 102 -26.29 -75.88 31.19
N HIS A 103 -26.68 -76.47 30.06
CA HIS A 103 -26.36 -75.89 28.77
C HIS A 103 -27.04 -74.53 28.54
N ASN A 104 -28.32 -74.42 28.91
CA ASN A 104 -29.05 -73.15 28.83
C ASN A 104 -28.48 -72.10 29.79
N ALA A 105 -28.08 -72.49 31.00
CA ALA A 105 -27.42 -71.60 31.95
C ALA A 105 -26.08 -71.09 31.39
N GLU A 106 -25.29 -71.97 30.78
CA GLU A 106 -24.00 -71.60 30.18
C GLU A 106 -24.18 -70.73 28.93
N MET A 107 -25.17 -71.03 28.08
CA MET A 107 -25.51 -70.16 26.94
C MET A 107 -25.98 -68.79 27.41
N ASN A 108 -26.82 -68.72 28.43
CA ASN A 108 -27.27 -67.44 28.99
C ASN A 108 -26.09 -66.67 29.59
N ASN A 109 -25.20 -67.32 30.34
CA ASN A 109 -23.98 -66.71 30.85
C ASN A 109 -23.09 -66.17 29.72
N MET A 110 -22.89 -66.94 28.66
CA MET A 110 -22.13 -66.52 27.49
C MET A 110 -22.80 -65.35 26.76
N MET A 111 -24.13 -65.37 26.65
CA MET A 111 -24.91 -64.28 26.04
C MET A 111 -24.80 -63.00 26.88
N TYR A 112 -24.90 -63.08 28.20
CA TYR A 112 -24.70 -61.94 29.09
C TYR A 112 -23.27 -61.40 29.02
N ALA A 113 -22.26 -62.28 28.99
CA ALA A 113 -20.86 -61.89 28.82
C ALA A 113 -20.64 -61.19 27.47
N MET A 114 -21.17 -61.75 26.38
CA MET A 114 -21.06 -61.17 25.04
C MET A 114 -21.80 -59.83 24.93
N GLN A 115 -22.98 -59.70 25.56
CA GLN A 115 -23.71 -58.45 25.62
C GLN A 115 -22.97 -57.40 26.47
N GLY A 116 -22.35 -57.81 27.58
CA GLY A 116 -21.50 -56.97 28.39
C GLY A 116 -20.30 -56.44 27.59
N GLU A 117 -19.59 -57.32 26.90
CA GLU A 117 -18.47 -56.96 26.03
C GLU A 117 -18.92 -56.03 24.89
N LEU A 118 -20.05 -56.33 24.23
CA LEU A 118 -20.60 -55.49 23.17
C LEU A 118 -20.91 -54.07 23.68
N ASN A 119 -21.49 -53.95 24.88
CA ASN A 119 -21.78 -52.66 25.49
C ASN A 119 -20.49 -51.89 25.84
N VAL A 120 -19.47 -52.58 26.35
CA VAL A 120 -18.14 -51.99 26.59
C VAL A 120 -17.52 -51.49 25.29
N GLN A 121 -17.56 -52.28 24.22
CA GLN A 121 -17.04 -51.86 22.90
C GLN A 121 -17.83 -50.68 22.34
N HIS A 122 -19.15 -50.67 22.47
CA HIS A 122 -19.98 -49.55 22.02
C HIS A 122 -19.65 -48.25 22.80
N ASN A 123 -19.53 -48.34 24.12
CA ASN A 123 -19.13 -47.21 24.96
C ASN A 123 -17.72 -46.72 24.60
N LYS A 124 -16.78 -47.64 24.34
CA LYS A 124 -15.43 -47.29 23.89
C LYS A 124 -15.46 -46.50 22.57
N VAL A 125 -16.19 -46.98 21.57
CA VAL A 125 -16.35 -46.30 20.28
C VAL A 125 -16.99 -44.91 20.46
N ASN A 126 -17.98 -44.78 21.34
CA ASN A 126 -18.61 -43.48 21.60
C ASN A 126 -17.66 -42.50 22.28
N VAL A 127 -16.83 -42.96 23.22
CA VAL A 127 -15.79 -42.14 23.86
C VAL A 127 -14.72 -41.73 22.85
N GLU A 128 -14.23 -42.66 22.03
CA GLU A 128 -13.26 -42.38 20.97
C GLU A 128 -13.82 -41.36 19.95
N ASN A 129 -15.06 -41.53 19.51
CA ASN A 129 -15.72 -40.57 18.62
C ASN A 129 -15.87 -39.19 19.26
N SER A 130 -16.24 -39.12 20.53
CA SER A 130 -16.34 -37.84 21.26
C SER A 130 -14.98 -37.14 21.34
N LEU A 131 -13.92 -37.89 21.66
CA LEU A 131 -12.57 -37.36 21.71
C LEU A 131 -12.08 -36.84 20.35
N ILE A 132 -12.39 -37.55 19.26
CA ILE A 132 -12.07 -37.12 17.89
C ILE A 132 -12.79 -35.81 17.55
N LEU A 133 -14.06 -35.68 17.93
CA LEU A 133 -14.82 -34.44 17.71
C LEU A 133 -14.25 -33.27 18.52
N ASP A 134 -13.91 -33.49 19.79
CA ASP A 134 -13.31 -32.47 20.66
C ASP A 134 -11.92 -32.04 20.14
N GLN A 135 -11.10 -32.98 19.67
CA GLN A 135 -9.81 -32.67 19.05
C GLN A 135 -9.98 -31.88 17.74
N ARG A 136 -10.96 -32.25 16.91
CA ARG A 136 -11.28 -31.50 15.69
C ARG A 136 -11.72 -30.08 16.00
N GLN A 137 -12.56 -29.89 17.01
CA GLN A 137 -12.98 -28.55 17.43
C GLN A 137 -11.79 -27.75 17.96
N SER A 138 -10.96 -28.35 18.81
CA SER A 138 -9.73 -27.71 19.33
C SER A 138 -8.79 -27.27 18.20
N PHE A 139 -8.67 -28.07 17.13
CA PHE A 139 -7.87 -27.71 15.95
C PHE A 139 -8.50 -26.55 15.16
N ILE A 140 -9.83 -26.53 15.01
CA ILE A 140 -10.55 -25.43 14.37
C ILE A 140 -10.35 -24.14 15.17
N ASP A 141 -10.49 -24.19 16.49
CA ASP A 141 -10.32 -23.03 17.37
C ASP A 141 -8.87 -22.52 17.36
N TYR A 142 -7.90 -23.44 17.38
CA TYR A 142 -6.49 -23.10 17.23
C TYR A 142 -6.21 -22.42 15.89
N LYS A 143 -6.78 -22.96 14.80
CA LYS A 143 -6.64 -22.36 13.46
C LYS A 143 -7.28 -20.97 13.42
N ALA A 144 -8.49 -20.81 13.94
CA ALA A 144 -9.19 -19.54 13.99
C ALA A 144 -8.43 -18.47 14.80
N LYS A 145 -7.68 -18.88 15.82
CA LYS A 145 -6.80 -17.98 16.59
C LYS A 145 -5.50 -17.65 15.87
N THR A 146 -4.86 -18.63 15.23
CA THR A 146 -3.50 -18.46 14.65
C THR A 146 -3.50 -17.85 13.25
N GLU A 147 -4.54 -18.05 12.45
CA GLU A 147 -4.67 -17.46 11.11
C GLU A 147 -4.66 -15.92 11.11
N PRO A 148 -5.43 -15.20 11.97
CA PRO A 148 -5.35 -13.75 12.02
C PRO A 148 -4.01 -13.25 12.58
N GLU A 149 -3.40 -13.94 13.55
CA GLU A 149 -2.07 -13.60 14.06
C GLU A 149 -0.99 -13.72 12.96
N LEU A 150 -1.08 -14.76 12.12
CA LEU A 150 -0.20 -14.93 10.96
C LEU A 150 -0.41 -13.85 9.90
N GLN A 151 -1.67 -13.45 9.66
CA GLN A 151 -1.97 -12.36 8.74
C GLN A 151 -1.43 -11.02 9.25
N GLU A 152 -1.64 -10.71 10.53
CA GLU A 152 -1.09 -9.50 11.18
C GLU A 152 0.44 -9.47 11.10
N LEU A 153 1.10 -10.61 11.33
CA LEU A 153 2.56 -10.72 11.22
C LEU A 153 3.04 -10.47 9.79
N SER A 154 2.30 -10.93 8.78
CA SER A 154 2.61 -10.66 7.38
C SER A 154 2.44 -9.17 7.03
N GLU A 155 1.38 -8.53 7.51
CA GLU A 155 1.13 -7.09 7.33
C GLU A 155 2.20 -6.24 8.02
N LEU A 156 2.59 -6.62 9.24
CA LEU A 156 3.70 -5.98 9.98
C LEU A 156 5.03 -6.14 9.24
N GLN A 157 5.32 -7.32 8.69
CA GLN A 157 6.52 -7.57 7.90
C GLN A 157 6.55 -6.70 6.63
N GLU A 158 5.42 -6.56 5.95
CA GLU A 158 5.29 -5.68 4.79
C GLU A 158 5.51 -4.21 5.19
N ARG A 159 4.90 -3.77 6.30
CA ARG A 159 5.06 -2.40 6.83
C ARG A 159 6.52 -2.10 7.20
N VAL A 160 7.21 -3.02 7.86
CA VAL A 160 8.64 -2.88 8.18
C VAL A 160 9.48 -2.80 6.91
N SER A 161 9.16 -3.59 5.89
CA SER A 161 9.84 -3.55 4.60
C SER A 161 9.66 -2.20 3.89
N ARG A 162 8.43 -1.67 3.86
CA ARG A 162 8.12 -0.33 3.32
C ARG A 162 8.86 0.78 4.09
N LEU A 163 8.80 0.77 5.42
CA LEU A 163 9.51 1.75 6.25
C LEU A 163 11.04 1.68 6.07
N THR A 164 11.58 0.49 5.84
CA THR A 164 13.02 0.31 5.56
C THR A 164 13.40 0.93 4.22
N LEU A 165 12.56 0.76 3.21
CA LEU A 165 12.73 1.39 1.90
C LEU A 165 12.62 2.92 2.01
N ASP A 166 11.58 3.44 2.67
CA ASP A 166 11.37 4.87 2.90
C ASP A 166 12.55 5.50 3.64
N LYS A 167 13.06 4.84 4.69
CA LYS A 167 14.27 5.27 5.40
C LYS A 167 15.50 5.31 4.48
N GLY A 168 15.61 4.37 3.55
CA GLY A 168 16.64 4.37 2.51
C GLY A 168 16.52 5.58 1.58
N LEU A 169 15.31 5.84 1.07
CA LEU A 169 15.02 6.99 0.21
C LEU A 169 15.31 8.32 0.92
N LEU A 170 14.86 8.48 2.16
CA LEU A 170 15.12 9.67 2.97
C LEU A 170 16.61 9.90 3.22
N ARG A 171 17.40 8.84 3.40
CA ARG A 171 18.87 8.95 3.51
C ARG A 171 19.51 9.41 2.22
N THR A 172 19.04 8.90 1.08
CA THR A 172 19.52 9.34 -0.24
C THR A 172 19.16 10.81 -0.49
N GLU A 173 17.94 11.22 -0.16
CA GLU A 173 17.49 12.60 -0.28
C GLU A 173 18.31 13.53 0.63
N LEU A 174 18.53 13.15 1.88
CA LEU A 174 19.40 13.89 2.81
C LEU A 174 20.83 14.03 2.27
N SER A 175 21.41 12.97 1.72
CA SER A 175 22.74 13.02 1.11
C SER A 175 22.78 13.97 -0.09
N LYS A 176 21.73 13.98 -0.91
CA LYS A 176 21.63 14.88 -2.06
C LYS A 176 21.50 16.34 -1.62
N SER A 177 20.66 16.63 -0.63
CA SER A 177 20.54 17.97 -0.05
C SER A 177 21.85 18.44 0.59
N GLN A 178 22.61 17.54 1.21
CA GLN A 178 23.93 17.85 1.74
C GLN A 178 24.93 18.21 0.62
N GLU A 179 24.96 17.45 -0.48
CA GLU A 179 25.79 17.81 -1.64
C GLU A 179 25.41 19.16 -2.26
N GLU A 180 24.11 19.45 -2.38
CA GLU A 180 23.62 20.74 -2.88
C GLU A 180 24.01 21.89 -1.94
N LEU A 181 23.94 21.68 -0.63
CA LEU A 181 24.39 22.64 0.38
C LEU A 181 25.89 22.91 0.28
N ASP A 182 26.70 21.86 0.11
CA ASP A 182 28.15 22.01 0.01
C ASP A 182 28.57 22.68 -1.31
N LYS A 183 27.88 22.40 -2.42
CA LYS A 183 28.05 23.16 -3.68
C LYS A 183 27.68 24.63 -3.52
N ALA A 184 26.58 24.93 -2.81
CA ALA A 184 26.15 26.31 -2.55
C ALA A 184 27.17 27.05 -1.67
N LYS A 185 27.76 26.39 -0.66
CA LYS A 185 28.85 26.97 0.15
C LYS A 185 30.07 27.30 -0.69
N ILE A 186 30.53 26.37 -1.53
CA ILE A 186 31.67 26.61 -2.42
C ILE A 186 31.39 27.79 -3.35
N SER A 187 30.22 27.82 -3.99
CA SER A 187 29.83 28.94 -4.86
C SER A 187 29.73 30.27 -4.10
N ASN A 188 29.25 30.26 -2.85
CA ASN A 188 29.21 31.45 -2.01
C ASN A 188 30.61 31.94 -1.61
N GLU A 189 31.53 31.04 -1.28
CA GLU A 189 32.94 31.38 -1.02
C GLU A 189 33.63 31.98 -2.25
N GLU A 190 33.36 31.43 -3.44
CA GLU A 190 33.82 32.03 -4.70
C GLU A 190 33.20 33.41 -4.94
N GLY A 191 31.90 33.55 -4.69
CA GLY A 191 31.21 34.84 -4.77
C GLY A 191 31.78 35.90 -3.82
N ILE A 192 32.12 35.52 -2.59
CA ILE A 192 32.80 36.39 -1.62
C ILE A 192 34.17 36.81 -2.13
N LYS A 193 34.99 35.89 -2.67
CA LYS A 193 36.30 36.23 -3.24
C LYS A 193 36.18 37.20 -4.43
N ILE A 194 35.19 37.00 -5.29
CA ILE A 194 34.92 37.91 -6.41
C ILE A 194 34.51 39.29 -5.88
N ALA A 195 33.64 39.35 -4.86
CA ALA A 195 33.24 40.60 -4.24
C ALA A 195 34.40 41.34 -3.57
N GLU A 196 35.30 40.63 -2.87
CA GLU A 196 36.52 41.19 -2.29
C GLU A 196 37.45 41.76 -3.37
N ASN A 197 37.64 41.03 -4.48
CA ASN A 197 38.43 41.51 -5.61
C ASN A 197 37.84 42.78 -6.24
N LEU A 198 36.52 42.81 -6.48
CA LEU A 198 35.84 44.01 -7.00
C LEU A 198 35.91 45.17 -6.02
N GLN A 199 35.79 44.93 -4.71
CA GLN A 199 35.95 45.96 -3.69
C GLN A 199 37.36 46.56 -3.70
N ASN A 200 38.39 45.72 -3.87
CA ASN A 200 39.78 46.18 -4.00
C ASN A 200 39.99 47.01 -5.29
N GLU A 201 39.41 46.59 -6.41
CA GLU A 201 39.48 47.32 -7.68
C GLU A 201 38.78 48.69 -7.59
N VAL A 202 37.60 48.74 -6.98
CA VAL A 202 36.90 50.01 -6.70
C VAL A 202 37.74 50.91 -5.79
N GLY A 203 38.40 50.35 -4.77
CA GLY A 203 39.32 51.10 -3.91
C GLY A 203 40.51 51.70 -4.69
N ALA A 204 41.10 50.92 -5.60
CA ALA A 204 42.18 51.38 -6.47
C ALA A 204 41.72 52.50 -7.43
N LEU A 205 40.54 52.36 -8.03
CA LEU A 205 39.95 53.38 -8.89
C LEU A 205 39.63 54.68 -8.12
N GLN A 206 39.16 54.57 -6.88
CA GLN A 206 38.94 55.75 -6.02
C GLN A 206 40.25 56.45 -5.68
N ALA A 207 41.32 55.71 -5.39
CA ALA A 207 42.64 56.28 -5.16
C ALA A 207 43.18 56.99 -6.41
N SER A 208 43.11 56.33 -7.58
CA SER A 208 43.52 56.92 -8.86
C SER A 208 42.71 58.18 -9.20
N LYS A 209 41.39 58.17 -8.98
CA LYS A 209 40.54 59.37 -9.15
C LYS A 209 40.99 60.52 -8.24
N LYS A 210 41.37 60.23 -7.00
CA LYS A 210 41.86 61.25 -6.06
C LYS A 210 43.19 61.84 -6.53
N GLU A 211 44.11 61.01 -7.02
CA GLU A 211 45.38 61.46 -7.60
C GLU A 211 45.18 62.35 -8.82
N LEU A 212 44.35 61.91 -9.78
CA LEU A 212 44.02 62.71 -10.96
C LEU A 212 43.34 64.03 -10.61
N SER A 213 42.51 64.07 -9.56
CA SER A 213 41.91 65.32 -9.08
C SER A 213 42.97 66.28 -8.52
N MET A 214 43.91 65.78 -7.72
CA MET A 214 45.01 66.60 -7.18
C MET A 214 45.93 67.11 -8.29
N GLU A 215 46.21 66.29 -9.30
CA GLU A 215 46.97 66.69 -10.48
C GLU A 215 46.23 67.77 -11.28
N ASN A 216 44.92 67.64 -11.47
CA ASN A 216 44.09 68.65 -12.15
C ASN A 216 44.11 69.99 -11.40
N ASP A 217 44.00 69.96 -10.06
CA ASP A 217 44.09 71.17 -9.23
C ASP A 217 45.48 71.82 -9.33
N SER A 218 46.55 71.02 -9.36
CA SER A 218 47.92 71.50 -9.57
C SER A 218 48.11 72.14 -10.95
N LEU A 219 47.57 71.51 -12.01
CA LEU A 219 47.60 72.04 -13.37
C LEU A 219 46.79 73.33 -13.48
N ARG A 220 45.60 73.41 -12.87
CA ARG A 220 44.80 74.64 -12.80
C ARG A 220 45.56 75.78 -12.13
N LYS A 221 46.26 75.50 -11.03
CA LYS A 221 47.12 76.49 -10.36
C LYS A 221 48.26 76.96 -11.27
N THR A 222 48.93 76.02 -11.94
CA THR A 222 50.01 76.32 -12.88
C THR A 222 49.52 77.17 -14.05
N ILE A 223 48.34 76.87 -14.59
CA ILE A 223 47.69 77.68 -15.64
C ILE A 223 47.42 79.10 -15.12
N SER A 224 46.86 79.24 -13.92
CA SER A 224 46.59 80.55 -13.30
C SER A 224 47.88 81.36 -13.11
N ASP A 225 48.96 80.74 -12.64
CA ASP A 225 50.26 81.38 -12.45
C ASP A 225 50.87 81.82 -13.80
N LEU A 226 50.73 81.00 -14.84
CA LEU A 226 51.18 81.34 -16.19
C LEU A 226 50.36 82.47 -16.81
N GLN A 227 49.02 82.46 -16.65
CA GLN A 227 48.15 83.55 -17.08
C GLN A 227 48.55 84.87 -16.40
N GLN A 228 48.81 84.85 -15.09
CA GLN A 228 49.29 86.03 -14.38
C GLN A 228 50.65 86.51 -14.91
N LYS A 229 51.60 85.61 -15.16
CA LYS A 229 52.90 85.96 -15.75
C LYS A 229 52.77 86.58 -17.15
N VAL A 230 51.83 86.08 -17.97
CA VAL A 230 51.55 86.66 -19.29
C VAL A 230 51.01 88.07 -19.14
N VAL A 231 50.02 88.29 -18.26
CA VAL A 231 49.47 89.63 -17.98
C VAL A 231 50.55 90.57 -17.47
N ASP A 232 51.39 90.14 -16.53
CA ASP A 232 52.49 90.96 -16.00
C ASP A 232 53.53 91.30 -17.08
N ALA A 233 53.82 90.36 -17.98
CA ALA A 233 54.75 90.56 -19.10
C ALA A 233 54.16 91.50 -20.17
N GLU A 234 52.88 91.35 -20.49
CA GLU A 234 52.13 92.24 -21.39
C GLU A 234 52.06 93.65 -20.83
N GLN A 235 51.79 93.81 -19.54
CA GLN A 235 51.79 95.11 -18.88
C GLN A 235 53.17 95.75 -18.92
N LYS A 236 54.23 95.03 -18.52
CA LYS A 236 55.62 95.54 -18.60
C LYS A 236 56.01 95.96 -20.01
N ARG A 237 55.61 95.18 -21.01
CA ARG A 237 55.89 95.49 -22.41
C ARG A 237 55.09 96.70 -22.88
N THR A 238 53.84 96.82 -22.47
CA THR A 238 52.98 97.98 -22.75
C THR A 238 53.55 99.24 -22.11
N ASP A 239 53.92 99.20 -20.83
CA ASP A 239 54.56 100.30 -20.11
C ASP A 239 55.87 100.73 -20.79
N SER A 240 56.70 99.77 -21.21
CA SER A 240 57.94 100.06 -21.94
C SER A 240 57.67 100.69 -23.31
N TYR A 241 56.65 100.23 -24.04
CA TYR A 241 56.27 100.83 -25.32
C TYR A 241 55.67 102.23 -25.15
N GLU A 242 54.85 102.46 -24.13
CA GLU A 242 54.36 103.79 -23.80
C GLU A 242 55.51 104.74 -23.44
N GLN A 243 56.49 104.27 -22.67
CA GLN A 243 57.67 105.06 -22.32
C GLN A 243 58.51 105.39 -23.56
N GLU A 244 58.75 104.43 -24.44
CA GLU A 244 59.49 104.68 -25.68
C GLU A 244 58.69 105.57 -26.65
N LEU A 245 57.36 105.43 -26.71
CA LEU A 245 56.49 106.32 -27.48
C LEU A 245 56.55 107.76 -26.95
N ARG A 246 56.52 107.96 -25.62
CA ARG A 246 56.73 109.30 -25.02
C ARG A 246 58.10 109.84 -25.36
N ARG A 247 59.15 109.03 -25.22
CA ARG A 247 60.55 109.40 -25.54
C ARG A 247 60.71 109.78 -27.01
N LEU A 248 60.13 109.00 -27.93
CA LEU A 248 60.13 109.27 -29.37
C LEU A 248 59.31 110.50 -29.71
N THR A 249 58.15 110.70 -29.06
CA THR A 249 57.33 111.91 -29.24
C THR A 249 58.11 113.17 -28.81
N ASP A 250 58.80 113.12 -27.67
CA ASP A 250 59.67 114.20 -27.20
C ASP A 250 60.85 114.43 -28.15
N ALA A 251 61.47 113.36 -28.65
CA ALA A 251 62.57 113.44 -29.60
C ALA A 251 62.14 114.04 -30.95
N VAL A 252 60.98 113.62 -31.47
CA VAL A 252 60.37 114.19 -32.68
C VAL A 252 60.04 115.65 -32.45
N GLY A 253 59.45 116.04 -31.32
CA GLY A 253 59.18 117.44 -31.00
C GLY A 253 60.45 118.31 -31.00
N LYS A 254 61.54 117.80 -30.43
CA LYS A 254 62.87 118.45 -30.49
C LYS A 254 63.42 118.53 -31.91
N GLU A 255 63.26 117.48 -32.70
CA GLU A 255 63.77 117.46 -34.07
C GLU A 255 62.92 118.30 -35.03
N THR A 256 61.61 118.43 -34.82
CA THR A 256 60.76 119.40 -35.51
C THR A 256 61.19 120.83 -35.20
N GLN A 257 61.54 121.14 -33.94
CA GLN A 257 62.15 122.43 -33.59
C GLN A 257 63.48 122.66 -34.31
N LYS A 258 64.37 121.66 -34.36
CA LYS A 258 65.61 121.77 -35.13
C LYS A 258 65.37 121.92 -36.63
N CYS A 259 64.43 121.19 -37.22
CA CYS A 259 64.04 121.33 -38.62
C CYS A 259 63.53 122.74 -38.92
N SER A 260 62.74 123.36 -38.03
CA SER A 260 62.34 124.77 -38.20
C SER A 260 63.52 125.75 -38.11
N GLY A 261 64.50 125.47 -37.23
CA GLY A 261 65.75 126.23 -37.14
C GLY A 261 66.66 126.03 -38.36
N LEU A 262 66.72 124.81 -38.89
CA LEU A 262 67.47 124.45 -40.08
C LEU A 262 66.78 124.93 -41.37
N GLU A 263 65.46 124.98 -41.45
CA GLU A 263 64.74 125.64 -42.56
C GLU A 263 65.05 127.13 -42.60
N THR A 264 65.24 127.76 -41.44
CA THR A 264 65.70 129.16 -41.32
C THR A 264 67.16 129.29 -41.76
N LEU A 265 68.01 128.32 -41.42
CA LEU A 265 69.43 128.28 -41.82
C LEU A 265 69.62 127.94 -43.31
N VAL A 266 68.79 127.05 -43.87
CA VAL A 266 68.78 126.62 -45.28
C VAL A 266 68.28 127.75 -46.19
N ARG A 267 67.39 128.64 -45.71
CA ARG A 267 67.08 129.90 -46.40
C ARG A 267 68.29 130.86 -46.49
N THR A 268 69.29 130.69 -45.65
CA THR A 268 70.39 131.65 -45.48
C THR A 268 71.71 131.20 -46.14
N LEU A 269 71.88 129.91 -46.48
CA LEU A 269 73.22 129.34 -46.74
C LEU A 269 73.40 128.46 -47.99
N LYS A 270 72.70 128.71 -49.11
CA LYS A 270 73.07 128.05 -50.40
C LYS A 270 73.03 128.97 -51.62
N SER A 271 73.91 129.97 -51.59
CA SER A 271 74.65 130.49 -52.74
C SER A 271 76.05 129.84 -52.75
N ASP A 272 76.49 129.38 -53.93
CA ASP A 272 77.84 129.00 -54.37
C ASP A 272 78.47 127.62 -54.02
N GLU A 273 78.32 126.72 -55.01
CA GLU A 273 79.25 125.85 -55.75
C GLU A 273 80.59 125.25 -55.20
N SER A 274 80.65 123.90 -55.35
CA SER A 274 81.72 123.00 -55.88
C SER A 274 83.14 122.97 -55.25
N PRO A 275 84.02 121.95 -55.50
CA PRO A 275 83.88 120.67 -56.21
C PRO A 275 84.31 119.44 -55.35
N LYS A 276 83.43 118.44 -55.18
CA LYS A 276 83.68 117.22 -54.36
C LYS A 276 83.24 115.90 -55.03
N ALA A 277 82.93 115.91 -56.32
CA ALA A 277 82.24 114.80 -56.98
C ALA A 277 83.09 113.51 -57.12
N GLU A 278 84.42 113.61 -57.27
CA GLU A 278 85.27 112.44 -57.55
C GLU A 278 85.78 111.72 -56.28
N LEU A 279 86.07 112.44 -55.19
CA LEU A 279 86.36 111.83 -53.87
C LEU A 279 85.12 111.14 -53.29
N GLU A 280 83.95 111.71 -53.54
CA GLU A 280 82.69 111.17 -53.05
C GLU A 280 82.28 109.92 -53.82
N GLN A 281 82.54 109.82 -55.13
CA GLN A 281 82.31 108.57 -55.87
C GLN A 281 83.15 107.40 -55.35
N LEU A 282 84.43 107.62 -55.00
CA LEU A 282 85.29 106.56 -54.49
C LEU A 282 84.90 106.13 -53.06
N LYS A 283 84.49 107.09 -52.21
CA LYS A 283 83.90 106.80 -50.89
C LYS A 283 82.58 106.05 -51.00
N ILE A 284 81.71 106.44 -51.94
CA ILE A 284 80.44 105.77 -52.19
C ILE A 284 80.69 104.32 -52.62
N LEU A 285 81.65 104.06 -53.52
CA LEU A 285 81.99 102.70 -53.94
C LEU A 285 82.55 101.85 -52.79
N TYR A 286 83.45 102.39 -51.97
CA TYR A 286 84.01 101.67 -50.81
C TYR A 286 82.93 101.35 -49.76
N VAL A 287 82.07 102.32 -49.43
CA VAL A 287 80.95 102.14 -48.50
C VAL A 287 79.93 101.16 -49.07
N THR A 288 79.67 101.18 -50.37
CA THR A 288 78.78 100.22 -51.04
C THR A 288 79.32 98.80 -50.96
N GLN A 289 80.62 98.60 -51.18
CA GLN A 289 81.27 97.30 -51.08
C GLN A 289 81.26 96.77 -49.63
N GLN A 290 81.57 97.62 -48.65
CA GLN A 290 81.51 97.27 -47.23
C GLN A 290 80.08 96.91 -46.80
N THR A 291 79.08 97.64 -47.31
CA THR A 291 77.66 97.36 -47.06
C THR A 291 77.24 96.03 -47.68
N LYS A 292 77.72 95.69 -48.88
CA LYS A 292 77.47 94.37 -49.49
C LYS A 292 78.01 93.23 -48.64
N TYR A 293 79.25 93.32 -48.16
CA TYR A 293 79.82 92.27 -47.31
C TYR A 293 79.11 92.16 -45.95
N LYS A 294 78.74 93.29 -45.35
CA LYS A 294 77.96 93.31 -44.11
C LYS A 294 76.56 92.70 -44.31
N ASN A 295 75.91 93.02 -45.43
CA ASN A 295 74.61 92.45 -45.79
C ASN A 295 74.72 90.94 -46.04
N GLN A 296 75.72 90.48 -46.80
CA GLN A 296 75.96 89.05 -47.00
C GLN A 296 76.23 88.30 -45.68
N ALA A 297 77.06 88.87 -44.80
CA ALA A 297 77.28 88.28 -43.48
C ALA A 297 75.99 88.23 -42.64
N SER A 298 75.15 89.27 -42.71
CA SER A 298 73.85 89.29 -42.03
C SER A 298 72.85 88.30 -42.63
N GLU A 299 72.83 88.13 -43.95
CA GLU A 299 71.98 87.15 -44.64
C GLU A 299 72.41 85.72 -44.31
N HIS A 300 73.71 85.42 -44.32
CA HIS A 300 74.21 84.12 -43.89
C HIS A 300 73.89 83.85 -42.42
N SER A 301 74.10 84.81 -41.53
CA SER A 301 73.72 84.64 -40.12
C SER A 301 72.22 84.43 -39.94
N ARG A 302 71.38 85.12 -40.72
CA ARG A 302 69.92 84.92 -40.70
C ARG A 302 69.54 83.55 -41.24
N LEU A 303 70.15 83.11 -42.34
CA LEU A 303 69.94 81.77 -42.91
C LEU A 303 70.35 80.67 -41.92
N PHE A 304 71.48 80.81 -41.22
CA PHE A 304 71.90 79.88 -40.19
C PHE A 304 70.96 79.87 -38.98
N ALA A 305 70.45 81.02 -38.55
CA ALA A 305 69.45 81.10 -37.49
C ALA A 305 68.15 80.38 -37.90
N THR A 306 67.63 80.65 -39.11
CA THR A 306 66.44 79.97 -39.63
C THR A 306 66.65 78.47 -39.82
N HIS A 307 67.85 78.05 -40.26
CA HIS A 307 68.17 76.63 -40.41
C HIS A 307 68.22 75.94 -39.03
N ARG A 308 68.78 76.60 -38.02
CA ARG A 308 68.81 76.08 -36.65
C ARG A 308 67.41 75.98 -36.04
N GLU A 309 66.56 76.98 -36.24
CA GLU A 309 65.16 76.93 -35.81
C GLU A 309 64.42 75.76 -36.48
N LEU A 310 64.56 75.59 -37.79
CA LEU A 310 63.97 74.45 -38.50
C LEU A 310 64.50 73.09 -37.99
N VAL A 311 65.78 72.99 -37.64
CA VAL A 311 66.35 71.76 -37.04
C VAL A 311 65.74 71.51 -35.66
N CYS A 312 65.59 72.54 -34.82
CA CYS A 312 64.94 72.41 -33.52
C CYS A 312 63.46 72.05 -33.64
N GLU A 313 62.73 72.62 -34.60
CA GLU A 313 61.35 72.25 -34.91
C GLU A 313 61.26 70.79 -35.40
N PHE A 314 62.20 70.35 -36.23
CA PHE A 314 62.24 68.98 -36.72
C PHE A 314 62.53 67.98 -35.60
N GLU A 315 63.45 68.29 -34.69
CA GLU A 315 63.72 67.47 -33.50
C GLU A 315 62.52 67.44 -32.55
N SER A 316 61.84 68.57 -32.35
CA SER A 316 60.59 68.65 -31.58
C SER A 316 59.50 67.77 -32.18
N LEU A 317 59.23 67.90 -33.49
CA LEU A 317 58.26 67.08 -34.20
C LEU A 317 58.62 65.59 -34.14
N LYS A 318 59.91 65.25 -34.33
CA LYS A 318 60.39 63.86 -34.21
C LYS A 318 60.17 63.31 -32.80
N SER A 319 60.38 64.12 -31.76
CA SER A 319 60.12 63.74 -30.37
C SER A 319 58.64 63.50 -30.09
N GLN A 320 57.73 64.23 -30.74
CA GLN A 320 56.27 64.08 -30.62
C GLN A 320 55.72 62.86 -31.39
N VAL A 321 56.35 62.47 -32.50
CA VAL A 321 55.95 61.30 -33.29
C VAL A 321 56.11 59.99 -32.49
N THR A 322 57.13 59.88 -31.64
CA THR A 322 57.38 58.69 -30.83
C THR A 322 56.25 58.37 -29.82
N PRO A 323 55.82 59.29 -28.94
CA PRO A 323 54.66 59.13 -28.06
C PRO A 323 53.38 58.80 -28.81
N LEU A 324 53.10 59.50 -29.92
CA LEU A 324 51.90 59.25 -30.72
C LEU A 324 51.90 57.85 -31.34
N LYS A 325 53.07 57.32 -31.72
CA LYS A 325 53.20 55.95 -32.23
C LYS A 325 52.96 54.91 -31.12
N THR A 326 53.42 55.16 -29.90
CA THR A 326 53.14 54.30 -28.74
C THR A 326 51.67 54.37 -28.32
N GLU A 327 51.06 55.55 -28.35
CA GLU A 327 49.63 55.74 -28.08
C GLU A 327 48.78 55.01 -29.12
N ASN A 328 49.12 55.11 -30.41
CA ASN A 328 48.45 54.34 -31.46
C ASN A 328 48.56 52.82 -31.27
N ALA A 329 49.71 52.33 -30.78
CA ALA A 329 49.86 50.91 -30.47
C ALA A 329 48.96 50.49 -29.29
N GLY A 330 48.91 51.31 -28.22
CA GLY A 330 48.02 51.08 -27.08
C GLY A 330 46.53 51.16 -27.45
N LEU A 331 46.14 52.11 -28.31
CA LEU A 331 44.79 52.20 -28.85
C LEU A 331 44.43 50.95 -29.65
N LYS A 332 45.35 50.43 -30.46
CA LYS A 332 45.12 49.21 -31.25
C LYS A 332 44.90 47.98 -30.36
N GLU A 333 45.66 47.86 -29.27
CA GLU A 333 45.47 46.80 -28.26
C GLU A 333 44.14 46.97 -27.50
N SER A 334 43.77 48.20 -27.16
CA SER A 334 42.46 48.49 -26.54
C SER A 334 41.31 48.12 -27.48
N LEU A 335 41.48 48.30 -28.79
CA LEU A 335 40.48 47.97 -29.80
C LEU A 335 40.27 46.46 -29.91
N THR A 336 41.35 45.67 -29.90
CA THR A 336 41.24 44.20 -29.86
C THR A 336 40.57 43.72 -28.58
N LYS A 337 40.80 44.40 -27.44
CA LYS A 337 40.15 44.05 -26.18
C LYS A 337 38.66 44.39 -26.17
N ILE A 338 38.24 45.44 -26.88
CA ILE A 338 36.83 45.76 -27.10
C ILE A 338 36.14 44.65 -27.92
N GLU A 339 36.78 44.16 -28.99
CA GLU A 339 36.25 43.06 -29.80
C GLU A 339 36.06 41.76 -28.97
N GLU A 340 37.01 41.44 -28.09
CA GLU A 340 36.89 40.31 -27.15
C GLU A 340 35.72 40.49 -26.17
N LEU A 341 35.55 41.70 -25.62
CA LEU A 341 34.45 42.03 -24.73
C LEU A 341 33.09 42.00 -25.44
N GLU A 342 33.01 42.43 -26.69
CA GLU A 342 31.79 42.33 -27.52
C GLU A 342 31.41 40.87 -27.79
N ALA A 343 32.39 40.01 -28.08
CA ALA A 343 32.16 38.57 -28.25
C ALA A 343 31.68 37.92 -26.94
N ALA A 344 32.29 38.28 -25.80
CA ALA A 344 31.86 37.81 -24.49
C ALA A 344 30.44 38.29 -24.14
N ASN A 345 30.12 39.56 -24.44
CA ASN A 345 28.79 40.12 -24.21
C ASN A 345 27.71 39.44 -25.07
N SER A 346 28.03 39.13 -26.33
CA SER A 346 27.14 38.38 -27.22
C SER A 346 26.88 36.96 -26.69
N SER A 347 27.90 36.30 -26.14
CA SER A 347 27.74 34.99 -25.49
C SER A 347 26.88 35.08 -24.23
N LEU A 348 27.06 36.12 -23.43
CA LEU A 348 26.25 36.39 -22.22
C LEU A 348 24.79 36.66 -22.57
N GLU A 349 24.49 37.42 -23.63
CA GLU A 349 23.10 37.65 -24.04
C GLU A 349 22.44 36.36 -24.55
N HIS A 350 23.15 35.52 -25.31
CA HIS A 350 22.61 34.20 -25.66
C HIS A 350 22.37 33.30 -24.43
N ALA A 351 23.24 33.35 -23.42
CA ALA A 351 23.01 32.64 -22.17
C ALA A 351 21.79 33.18 -21.43
N LYS A 352 21.60 34.50 -21.40
CA LYS A 352 20.44 35.17 -20.80
C LYS A 352 19.14 34.80 -21.52
N GLU A 353 19.09 34.82 -22.85
CA GLU A 353 17.93 34.38 -23.62
C GLU A 353 17.56 32.91 -23.35
N SER A 354 18.57 32.03 -23.25
CA SER A 354 18.37 30.62 -22.92
C SER A 354 17.81 30.43 -21.51
N LEU A 355 18.36 31.13 -20.52
CA LEU A 355 17.87 31.12 -19.14
C LEU A 355 16.46 31.69 -19.04
N GLN A 356 16.16 32.78 -19.75
CA GLN A 356 14.83 33.38 -19.77
C GLN A 356 13.80 32.43 -20.41
N THR A 357 14.18 31.72 -21.47
CA THR A 357 13.34 30.67 -22.07
C THR A 357 13.10 29.50 -21.10
N SER A 358 14.12 29.10 -20.34
CA SER A 358 13.99 28.07 -19.30
C SER A 358 13.08 28.53 -18.16
N LEU A 359 13.21 29.78 -17.72
CA LEU A 359 12.38 30.39 -16.69
C LEU A 359 10.90 30.39 -17.10
N VAL A 360 10.59 30.81 -18.32
CA VAL A 360 9.21 30.79 -18.86
C VAL A 360 8.65 29.37 -18.88
N LYS A 361 9.44 28.36 -19.28
CA LYS A 361 9.01 26.94 -19.24
C LYS A 361 8.76 26.44 -17.82
N MET A 362 9.60 26.82 -16.87
CA MET A 362 9.43 26.46 -15.46
C MET A 362 8.20 27.14 -14.86
N GLN A 363 7.96 28.40 -15.19
CA GLN A 363 6.78 29.13 -14.76
C GLN A 363 5.49 28.51 -15.32
N ALA A 364 5.49 28.09 -16.60
CA ALA A 364 4.36 27.37 -17.20
C ALA A 364 4.12 25.98 -16.57
N ARG A 365 5.19 25.28 -16.15
CA ARG A 365 5.06 24.02 -15.39
C ARG A 365 4.50 24.27 -13.98
N ALA A 366 4.93 25.33 -13.32
CA ALA A 366 4.46 25.70 -11.99
C ALA A 366 2.97 26.08 -12.03
N SER A 367 2.53 26.86 -13.02
CA SER A 367 1.11 27.19 -13.19
C SER A 367 0.27 25.94 -13.46
N LYS A 368 0.73 25.05 -14.34
CA LYS A 368 0.04 23.78 -14.60
C LYS A 368 -0.06 22.90 -13.35
N SER A 369 1.03 22.77 -12.59
CA SER A 369 1.01 22.01 -11.34
C SER A 369 0.08 22.63 -10.29
N HIS A 370 -0.07 23.95 -10.28
CA HIS A 370 -1.01 24.64 -9.41
C HIS A 370 -2.46 24.36 -9.82
N ASP A 371 -2.75 24.39 -11.12
CA ASP A 371 -4.07 24.05 -11.67
C ASP A 371 -4.44 22.58 -11.37
N ASP A 372 -3.51 21.64 -11.59
CA ASP A 372 -3.68 20.21 -11.28
C ASP A 372 -3.94 20.00 -9.77
N ALA A 373 -3.24 20.75 -8.90
CA ALA A 373 -3.46 20.69 -7.45
C ALA A 373 -4.82 21.26 -7.04
N ALA A 374 -5.28 22.33 -7.70
CA ALA A 374 -6.60 22.91 -7.47
C ALA A 374 -7.73 21.96 -7.91
N GLU A 375 -7.54 21.23 -9.01
CA GLU A 375 -8.48 20.21 -9.49
C GLU A 375 -8.53 19.01 -8.52
N ALA A 376 -7.38 18.53 -8.06
CA ALA A 376 -7.31 17.48 -7.05
C ALA A 376 -7.98 17.89 -5.72
N ALA A 377 -7.81 19.15 -5.30
CA ALA A 377 -8.48 19.68 -4.10
C ALA A 377 -10.00 19.72 -4.26
N ARG A 378 -10.51 20.07 -5.45
CA ARG A 378 -11.96 20.01 -5.74
C ARG A 378 -12.48 18.57 -5.67
N GLN A 379 -11.79 17.63 -6.32
CA GLN A 379 -12.17 16.21 -6.28
C GLN A 379 -12.15 15.66 -4.84
N ALA A 380 -11.17 16.07 -4.02
CA ALA A 380 -11.12 15.67 -2.61
C ALA A 380 -12.32 16.20 -1.81
N GLU A 381 -12.78 17.42 -2.07
CA GLU A 381 -13.97 17.97 -1.42
C GLU A 381 -15.25 17.28 -1.92
N ASP A 382 -15.33 16.95 -3.21
CA ASP A 382 -16.46 16.18 -3.78
C ASP A 382 -16.55 14.79 -3.13
N PHE A 383 -15.44 14.05 -3.01
CA PHE A 383 -15.42 12.76 -2.32
C PHE A 383 -15.76 12.88 -0.83
N LYS A 384 -15.34 13.96 -0.17
CA LYS A 384 -15.69 14.22 1.22
C LYS A 384 -17.19 14.46 1.39
N ASN A 385 -17.81 15.19 0.48
CA ASN A 385 -19.25 15.38 0.45
C ASN A 385 -19.99 14.06 0.18
N GLU A 386 -19.48 13.23 -0.73
CA GLU A 386 -20.04 11.90 -1.00
C GLU A 386 -19.95 10.97 0.22
N ILE A 387 -18.82 10.98 0.95
CA ILE A 387 -18.65 10.23 2.20
C ILE A 387 -19.63 10.71 3.27
N GLU A 388 -19.82 12.03 3.41
CA GLU A 388 -20.81 12.61 4.33
C GLU A 388 -22.23 12.12 4.02
N ASP A 389 -22.61 12.08 2.74
CA ASP A 389 -23.93 11.62 2.32
C ASP A 389 -24.11 10.11 2.47
N LEU A 390 -23.08 9.32 2.17
CA LEU A 390 -23.08 7.88 2.47
C LEU A 390 -23.18 7.61 3.97
N LYS A 391 -22.52 8.42 4.82
CA LYS A 391 -22.62 8.32 6.28
C LYS A 391 -24.02 8.66 6.78
N LYS A 392 -24.71 9.64 6.17
CA LYS A 392 -26.12 9.92 6.47
C LYS A 392 -27.02 8.77 6.04
N LYS A 393 -26.80 8.19 4.86
CA LYS A 393 -27.54 7.02 4.36
C LYS A 393 -27.35 5.81 5.27
N LEU A 394 -26.12 5.53 5.71
CA LEU A 394 -25.81 4.44 6.65
C LEU A 394 -26.54 4.62 7.98
N LYS A 395 -26.47 5.81 8.59
CA LYS A 395 -27.21 6.11 9.83
C LYS A 395 -28.72 5.95 9.67
N LYS A 396 -29.27 6.23 8.49
CA LYS A 396 -30.69 6.02 8.21
C LYS A 396 -30.99 4.52 8.13
N ALA A 397 -30.18 3.76 7.37
CA ALA A 397 -30.34 2.31 7.27
C ALA A 397 -30.21 1.61 8.63
N ASP A 398 -29.30 2.05 9.51
CA ASP A 398 -29.16 1.51 10.87
C ASP A 398 -30.45 1.73 11.69
N ARG A 399 -31.05 2.92 11.61
CA ARG A 399 -32.35 3.21 12.27
C ARG A 399 -33.48 2.38 11.68
N ASP A 400 -33.57 2.32 10.36
CA ASP A 400 -34.60 1.52 9.68
C ASP A 400 -34.45 0.04 10.07
N ASN A 401 -33.22 -0.45 10.28
CA ASN A 401 -32.96 -1.83 10.73
C ASN A 401 -33.31 -2.06 12.21
N GLU A 402 -33.02 -1.09 13.09
CA GLU A 402 -33.48 -1.10 14.49
C GLU A 402 -35.03 -1.12 14.57
N GLU A 403 -35.70 -0.30 13.75
CA GLU A 403 -37.16 -0.27 13.63
C GLU A 403 -37.70 -1.63 13.16
N LEU A 404 -37.12 -2.21 12.11
CA LEU A 404 -37.51 -3.54 11.62
C LEU A 404 -37.24 -4.65 12.66
N GLU A 405 -36.18 -4.55 13.46
CA GLU A 405 -35.92 -5.51 14.53
C GLU A 405 -36.97 -5.40 15.65
N THR A 406 -37.37 -4.18 16.03
CA THR A 406 -38.47 -3.98 16.98
C THR A 406 -39.79 -4.51 16.44
N GLU A 407 -40.11 -4.23 15.17
CA GLU A 407 -41.32 -4.71 14.51
C GLU A 407 -41.33 -6.25 14.40
N ASN A 408 -40.20 -6.87 14.07
CA ASN A 408 -40.08 -8.34 14.02
C ASN A 408 -40.27 -8.97 15.41
N ASN A 409 -39.70 -8.37 16.46
CA ASN A 409 -39.92 -8.82 17.83
C ASN A 409 -41.39 -8.69 18.26
N GLU A 410 -42.08 -7.62 17.87
CA GLU A 410 -43.52 -7.48 18.08
C GLU A 410 -44.33 -8.53 17.32
N LEU A 411 -43.98 -8.82 16.06
CA LEU A 411 -44.63 -9.84 15.24
C LEU A 411 -44.41 -11.25 15.80
N LEU A 412 -43.20 -11.56 16.29
CA LEU A 412 -42.92 -12.79 17.03
C LEU A 412 -43.79 -12.88 18.29
N GLY A 413 -43.91 -11.78 19.04
CA GLY A 413 -44.83 -11.66 20.17
C GLY A 413 -46.27 -12.05 19.78
N LYS A 414 -46.82 -11.38 18.76
CA LYS A 414 -48.17 -11.68 18.22
C LYS A 414 -48.29 -13.12 17.74
N GLN A 415 -47.28 -13.69 17.09
CA GLN A 415 -47.30 -15.09 16.65
C GLN A 415 -47.38 -16.06 17.83
N THR A 416 -46.68 -15.78 18.94
CA THR A 416 -46.80 -16.60 20.16
C THR A 416 -48.18 -16.49 20.79
N GLU A 417 -48.80 -15.31 20.77
CA GLU A 417 -50.18 -15.11 21.22
C GLU A 417 -51.17 -15.89 20.36
N TYR A 418 -51.05 -15.81 19.03
CA TYR A 418 -51.88 -16.61 18.11
C TYR A 418 -51.71 -18.11 18.34
N LYS A 419 -50.49 -18.60 18.60
CA LYS A 419 -50.25 -20.01 18.95
C LYS A 419 -50.95 -20.40 20.26
N LYS A 420 -50.90 -19.53 21.29
CA LYS A 420 -51.63 -19.74 22.55
C LYS A 420 -53.14 -19.73 22.33
N MET A 421 -53.65 -18.82 21.51
CA MET A 421 -55.07 -18.71 21.17
C MET A 421 -55.55 -19.93 20.36
N ALA A 422 -54.73 -20.43 19.43
CA ALA A 422 -55.00 -21.66 18.68
C ALA A 422 -54.98 -22.90 19.58
N ALA A 423 -54.07 -22.98 20.55
CA ALA A 423 -54.07 -24.04 21.56
C ALA A 423 -55.33 -23.97 22.43
N ALA A 424 -55.71 -22.78 22.91
CA ALA A 424 -56.96 -22.56 23.64
C ALA A 424 -58.19 -22.95 22.81
N PHE A 425 -58.22 -22.59 21.53
CA PHE A 425 -59.28 -22.98 20.60
C PHE A 425 -59.35 -24.50 20.40
N ASN A 426 -58.23 -25.20 20.26
CA ASN A 426 -58.20 -26.66 20.19
C ASN A 426 -58.69 -27.30 21.48
N THR A 427 -58.38 -26.70 22.63
CA THR A 427 -58.86 -27.14 23.94
C THR A 427 -60.38 -26.97 24.04
N LEU A 428 -60.91 -25.82 23.63
CA LEU A 428 -62.35 -25.54 23.52
C LEU A 428 -63.04 -26.47 22.53
N LYS A 429 -62.42 -26.77 21.38
CA LYS A 429 -62.96 -27.72 20.39
C LYS A 429 -63.05 -29.13 20.96
N SER A 430 -62.03 -29.56 21.73
CA SER A 430 -62.06 -30.84 22.44
C SER A 430 -63.12 -30.86 23.56
N GLY A 431 -63.32 -29.74 24.25
CA GLY A 431 -64.37 -29.55 25.25
C GLY A 431 -65.76 -29.59 24.63
N ASN A 432 -65.96 -28.92 23.50
CA ASN A 432 -67.20 -28.97 22.73
C ASN A 432 -67.49 -30.37 22.17
N ALA A 433 -66.48 -31.11 21.75
CA ALA A 433 -66.66 -32.51 21.35
C ALA A 433 -67.12 -33.39 22.54
N LYS A 434 -66.56 -33.17 23.73
CA LYS A 434 -67.01 -33.84 24.96
C LYS A 434 -68.43 -33.42 25.36
N LEU A 435 -68.75 -32.13 25.26
CA LEU A 435 -70.09 -31.62 25.49
C LEU A 435 -71.09 -32.23 24.50
N LEU A 436 -70.73 -32.35 23.22
CA LEU A 436 -71.57 -32.99 22.20
C LEU A 436 -71.84 -34.47 22.55
N VAL A 437 -70.84 -35.19 23.04
CA VAL A 437 -71.01 -36.58 23.53
C VAL A 437 -71.94 -36.61 24.74
N THR A 438 -71.77 -35.71 25.72
CA THR A 438 -72.66 -35.64 26.88
C THR A 438 -74.09 -35.19 26.50
N VAL A 439 -74.24 -34.32 25.49
CA VAL A 439 -75.55 -33.92 24.95
C VAL A 439 -76.20 -35.11 24.24
N GLN A 440 -75.45 -35.91 23.46
CA GLN A 440 -75.95 -37.15 22.87
C GLN A 440 -76.31 -38.22 23.91
N GLU A 441 -75.60 -38.27 25.05
CA GLU A 441 -75.94 -39.13 26.19
C GLU A 441 -77.18 -38.64 26.95
N LEU A 442 -77.37 -37.31 27.06
CA LEU A 442 -78.55 -36.70 27.66
C LEU A 442 -79.77 -36.78 26.73
N GLU A 443 -79.60 -36.73 25.41
CA GLU A 443 -80.67 -36.95 24.42
C GLU A 443 -81.16 -38.42 24.40
N ARG A 444 -80.34 -39.37 24.87
CA ARG A 444 -80.75 -40.77 25.12
C ARG A 444 -81.59 -40.97 26.40
N LYS A 445 -81.78 -39.93 27.21
CA LYS A 445 -82.71 -39.92 28.34
C LYS A 445 -83.62 -38.69 28.28
N LYS A 446 -84.77 -38.84 27.64
CA LYS A 446 -85.86 -37.86 27.80
C LYS A 446 -87.23 -38.53 27.85
N PRO A 447 -88.06 -38.14 28.81
CA PRO A 447 -89.40 -37.69 28.50
C PRO A 447 -89.56 -36.20 28.81
N THR A 448 -90.11 -35.50 27.82
CA THR A 448 -91.14 -34.43 27.83
C THR A 448 -91.19 -33.33 28.91
N GLY A 449 -91.40 -32.10 28.41
CA GLY A 449 -91.85 -30.86 29.11
C GLY A 449 -90.86 -29.71 28.85
N SER A 450 -91.15 -28.59 28.17
CA SER A 450 -92.15 -27.51 28.40
C SER A 450 -92.01 -26.96 29.83
N VAL A 451 -91.85 -25.67 30.16
CA VAL A 451 -92.08 -24.34 29.57
C VAL A 451 -91.11 -23.40 30.34
N ASP A 452 -90.85 -22.16 29.90
CA ASP A 452 -91.06 -20.97 30.77
C ASP A 452 -90.47 -19.64 30.26
N GLN A 453 -91.37 -18.67 30.30
CA GLN A 453 -91.34 -17.26 29.92
C GLN A 453 -90.48 -16.41 30.88
N ALA A 454 -89.34 -16.94 31.34
CA ALA A 454 -88.26 -16.18 32.01
C ALA A 454 -87.03 -16.01 31.10
N THR A 455 -87.02 -16.73 29.97
CA THR A 455 -85.93 -16.74 28.97
C THR A 455 -85.94 -15.51 28.06
N LEU A 456 -87.06 -14.79 27.93
CA LEU A 456 -87.18 -13.65 27.01
C LEU A 456 -86.45 -12.39 27.49
N ASP A 457 -86.36 -12.14 28.81
CA ASP A 457 -85.65 -10.97 29.34
C ASP A 457 -84.14 -11.20 29.51
N ALA A 458 -83.72 -12.44 29.74
CA ALA A 458 -82.31 -12.84 29.68
C ALA A 458 -81.81 -12.83 28.23
N ALA A 459 -82.59 -13.37 27.28
CA ALA A 459 -82.26 -13.35 25.86
C ALA A 459 -82.25 -11.95 25.25
N ALA A 460 -83.03 -10.98 25.76
CA ALA A 460 -82.99 -9.60 25.29
C ALA A 460 -81.72 -8.85 25.73
N LYS A 461 -81.21 -9.10 26.95
CA LYS A 461 -79.91 -8.58 27.42
C LYS A 461 -78.74 -9.25 26.72
N GLU A 462 -78.82 -10.56 26.52
CA GLU A 462 -77.79 -11.34 25.80
C GLU A 462 -77.76 -10.98 24.31
N LYS A 463 -78.91 -10.72 23.68
CA LYS A 463 -78.98 -10.23 22.29
C LYS A 463 -78.43 -8.82 22.11
N LYS A 464 -78.60 -7.94 23.11
CA LYS A 464 -77.97 -6.60 23.08
C LYS A 464 -76.46 -6.70 23.29
N ALA A 465 -76.00 -7.51 24.24
CA ALA A 465 -74.58 -7.78 24.44
C ALA A 465 -73.93 -8.39 23.18
N LEU A 466 -74.57 -9.38 22.56
CA LEU A 466 -74.12 -9.98 21.30
C LEU A 466 -74.17 -9.01 20.13
N ALA A 467 -75.13 -8.07 20.08
CA ALA A 467 -75.17 -7.04 19.04
C ALA A 467 -74.05 -6.01 19.20
N ASP A 468 -73.73 -5.63 20.44
CA ASP A 468 -72.62 -4.73 20.75
C ASP A 468 -71.27 -5.42 20.49
N GLU A 469 -71.14 -6.72 20.82
CA GLU A 469 -69.96 -7.54 20.47
C GLU A 469 -69.81 -7.72 18.95
N LEU A 470 -70.92 -7.95 18.23
CA LEU A 470 -70.89 -8.09 16.77
C LEU A 470 -70.47 -6.76 16.09
N ASN A 471 -70.88 -5.63 16.65
CA ASN A 471 -70.46 -4.31 16.15
C ASN A 471 -68.99 -4.02 16.49
N ALA A 472 -68.52 -4.43 17.67
CA ALA A 472 -67.10 -4.35 18.04
C ALA A 472 -66.23 -5.21 17.12
N ILE A 473 -66.63 -6.46 16.85
CA ILE A 473 -65.93 -7.37 15.93
C ILE A 473 -65.96 -6.86 14.49
N LYS A 474 -67.06 -6.21 14.05
CA LYS A 474 -67.10 -5.57 12.73
C LYS A 474 -66.15 -4.38 12.63
N ALA A 475 -66.11 -3.53 13.65
CA ALA A 475 -65.16 -2.42 13.71
C ALA A 475 -63.71 -2.91 13.73
N GLU A 476 -63.42 -3.98 14.47
CA GLU A 476 -62.10 -4.60 14.51
C GLU A 476 -61.74 -5.27 13.17
N LYS A 477 -62.70 -5.92 12.50
CA LYS A 477 -62.51 -6.47 11.16
C LYS A 477 -62.22 -5.41 10.11
N ASP A 478 -62.91 -4.27 10.18
CA ASP A 478 -62.67 -3.16 9.24
C ASP A 478 -61.33 -2.48 9.52
N LYS A 479 -60.94 -2.38 10.80
CA LYS A 479 -59.59 -1.94 11.20
C LYS A 479 -58.51 -2.89 10.68
N LEU A 480 -58.65 -4.19 10.90
CA LEU A 480 -57.71 -5.21 10.41
C LEU A 480 -57.62 -5.25 8.87
N LYS A 481 -58.72 -4.96 8.17
CA LYS A 481 -58.70 -4.81 6.71
C LYS A 481 -57.92 -3.57 6.26
N GLY A 482 -58.05 -2.46 6.99
CA GLY A 482 -57.25 -1.26 6.76
C GLY A 482 -55.77 -1.52 6.97
N GLU A 483 -55.41 -2.12 8.11
CA GLU A 483 -54.04 -2.52 8.41
C GLU A 483 -53.51 -3.48 7.33
N LEU A 484 -54.25 -4.52 6.96
CA LEU A 484 -53.82 -5.46 5.91
C LEU A 484 -53.53 -4.76 4.57
N ALA A 485 -54.34 -3.75 4.19
CA ALA A 485 -54.12 -2.97 2.99
C ALA A 485 -52.82 -2.15 3.07
N GLU A 486 -52.59 -1.48 4.20
CA GLU A 486 -51.35 -0.72 4.46
C GLU A 486 -50.12 -1.63 4.44
N TRP A 487 -50.20 -2.81 5.07
CA TRP A 487 -49.14 -3.82 5.05
C TRP A 487 -48.86 -4.33 3.63
N THR A 488 -49.90 -4.57 2.82
CA THR A 488 -49.69 -4.97 1.42
C THR A 488 -49.06 -3.87 0.58
N GLU A 489 -49.41 -2.60 0.81
CA GLU A 489 -48.81 -1.47 0.09
C GLU A 489 -47.34 -1.29 0.50
N LEU A 490 -47.04 -1.39 1.80
CA LEU A 490 -45.68 -1.31 2.32
C LEU A 490 -44.82 -2.46 1.80
N ALA A 491 -45.32 -3.70 1.81
CA ALA A 491 -44.61 -4.85 1.27
C ALA A 491 -44.35 -4.73 -0.25
N THR A 492 -45.28 -4.12 -0.98
CA THR A 492 -45.09 -3.87 -2.42
C THR A 492 -44.02 -2.82 -2.67
N LYS A 493 -44.03 -1.73 -1.89
CA LYS A 493 -43.01 -0.67 -1.97
C LYS A 493 -41.62 -1.17 -1.57
N SER A 494 -41.52 -1.95 -0.49
CA SER A 494 -40.25 -2.51 -0.03
C SER A 494 -39.68 -3.53 -1.03
N TYR A 495 -40.53 -4.36 -1.65
CA TYR A 495 -40.10 -5.27 -2.71
C TYR A 495 -39.59 -4.53 -3.96
N LEU A 496 -40.25 -3.42 -4.35
CA LEU A 496 -39.78 -2.60 -5.47
C LEU A 496 -38.43 -1.93 -5.16
N GLN A 497 -38.28 -1.37 -3.95
CA GLN A 497 -37.00 -0.81 -3.52
C GLN A 497 -35.89 -1.86 -3.43
N TYR A 498 -36.19 -3.06 -2.92
CA TYR A 498 -35.24 -4.16 -2.93
C TYR A 498 -34.83 -4.56 -4.36
N LYS A 499 -35.78 -4.58 -5.29
CA LYS A 499 -35.51 -4.92 -6.68
C LYS A 499 -34.63 -3.86 -7.38
N GLU A 500 -34.86 -2.58 -7.11
CA GLU A 500 -34.04 -1.48 -7.62
C GLU A 500 -32.64 -1.51 -7.02
N THR A 501 -32.53 -1.63 -5.69
CA THR A 501 -31.23 -1.73 -5.01
C THR A 501 -30.45 -2.99 -5.41
N ALA A 502 -31.11 -4.13 -5.64
CA ALA A 502 -30.47 -5.33 -6.16
C ALA A 502 -29.92 -5.14 -7.60
N ALA A 503 -30.59 -4.34 -8.44
CA ALA A 503 -30.08 -3.98 -9.76
C ALA A 503 -28.86 -3.06 -9.67
N GLU A 504 -28.90 -2.06 -8.79
CA GLU A 504 -27.77 -1.16 -8.53
C GLU A 504 -26.56 -1.91 -7.95
N ILE A 505 -26.77 -2.83 -7.00
CA ILE A 505 -25.72 -3.67 -6.44
C ILE A 505 -25.05 -4.50 -7.54
N LYS A 506 -25.83 -5.06 -8.47
CA LYS A 506 -25.30 -5.82 -9.60
C LYS A 506 -24.48 -4.96 -10.57
N GLU A 507 -24.88 -3.71 -10.80
CA GLU A 507 -24.09 -2.76 -11.60
C GLU A 507 -22.77 -2.39 -10.90
N VAL A 508 -22.79 -2.17 -9.58
CA VAL A 508 -21.59 -1.91 -8.78
C VAL A 508 -20.66 -3.12 -8.77
N GLU A 509 -21.18 -4.35 -8.66
CA GLU A 509 -20.38 -5.56 -8.76
C GLU A 509 -19.72 -5.71 -10.13
N ASN A 510 -20.43 -5.41 -11.22
CA ASN A 510 -19.87 -5.40 -12.58
C ASN A 510 -18.78 -4.34 -12.74
N ALA A 511 -19.00 -3.12 -12.24
CA ALA A 511 -17.99 -2.06 -12.27
C ALA A 511 -16.74 -2.43 -11.45
N LYS A 512 -16.91 -3.09 -10.30
CA LYS A 512 -15.81 -3.60 -9.48
C LYS A 512 -15.00 -4.66 -10.23
N LEU A 513 -15.66 -5.59 -10.93
CA LEU A 513 -15.00 -6.59 -11.76
C LEU A 513 -14.20 -5.95 -12.90
N GLU A 514 -14.74 -4.94 -13.57
CA GLU A 514 -14.04 -4.21 -14.63
C GLU A 514 -12.80 -3.47 -14.08
N LEU A 515 -12.91 -2.87 -12.89
CA LEU A 515 -11.80 -2.17 -12.24
C LEU A 515 -10.68 -3.14 -11.82
N ILE A 516 -11.03 -4.33 -11.33
CA ILE A 516 -10.07 -5.41 -11.05
C ILE A 516 -9.35 -5.85 -12.33
N GLN A 517 -10.07 -5.99 -13.46
CA GLN A 517 -9.46 -6.32 -14.74
C GLN A 517 -8.49 -5.25 -15.22
N ARG A 518 -8.88 -3.96 -15.16
CA ARG A 518 -7.99 -2.84 -15.52
C ARG A 518 -6.74 -2.77 -14.64
N LEU A 519 -6.86 -3.05 -13.34
CA LEU A 519 -5.71 -3.13 -12.44
C LEU A 519 -4.77 -4.29 -12.81
N ALA A 520 -5.31 -5.45 -13.19
CA ALA A 520 -4.50 -6.57 -13.66
C ALA A 520 -3.76 -6.25 -14.98
N GLU A 521 -4.40 -5.55 -15.91
CA GLU A 521 -3.78 -5.08 -17.15
C GLU A 521 -2.68 -4.04 -16.89
N ALA A 522 -2.93 -3.08 -16.00
CA ALA A 522 -1.95 -2.08 -15.60
C ALA A 522 -0.70 -2.74 -14.98
N LYS A 523 -0.90 -3.75 -14.13
CA LYS A 523 0.21 -4.54 -13.56
C LYS A 523 1.03 -5.24 -14.63
N LYS A 524 0.37 -5.85 -15.63
CA LYS A 524 1.06 -6.49 -16.77
C LYS A 524 1.87 -5.49 -17.59
N ILE A 525 1.39 -4.26 -17.76
CA ILE A 525 2.13 -3.18 -18.45
C ILE A 525 3.37 -2.77 -17.64
N CYS A 526 3.25 -2.64 -16.32
CA CYS A 526 4.39 -2.38 -15.44
C CYS A 526 5.46 -3.48 -15.53
N ASP A 527 5.06 -4.75 -15.42
CA ASP A 527 5.98 -5.89 -15.53
C ASP A 527 6.71 -5.92 -16.90
N LEU A 528 6.02 -5.55 -17.99
CA LEU A 528 6.62 -5.45 -19.32
C LEU A 528 7.62 -4.29 -19.42
N LYS A 529 7.32 -3.13 -18.82
CA LYS A 529 8.23 -1.99 -18.77
C LYS A 529 9.48 -2.31 -17.95
N GLU A 530 9.32 -2.98 -16.81
CA GLU A 530 10.45 -3.43 -16.00
C GLU A 530 11.35 -4.40 -16.76
N LYS A 531 10.77 -5.36 -17.48
CA LYS A 531 11.52 -6.27 -18.36
C LYS A 531 12.25 -5.53 -19.49
N GLN A 532 11.62 -4.55 -20.11
CA GLN A 532 12.27 -3.72 -21.14
C GLN A 532 13.45 -2.93 -20.57
N ILE A 533 13.29 -2.33 -19.38
CA ILE A 533 14.37 -1.61 -18.70
C ILE A 533 15.52 -2.57 -18.35
N ALA A 534 15.23 -3.75 -17.81
CA ALA A 534 16.23 -4.77 -17.52
C ALA A 534 17.00 -5.20 -18.78
N ASN A 535 16.30 -5.44 -19.89
CA ASN A 535 16.90 -5.77 -21.17
C ASN A 535 17.79 -4.64 -21.71
N LEU A 536 17.37 -3.37 -21.58
CA LEU A 536 18.19 -2.22 -21.97
C LEU A 536 19.46 -2.10 -21.12
N ILE A 537 19.37 -2.35 -19.81
CA ILE A 537 20.53 -2.37 -18.91
C ILE A 537 21.50 -3.49 -19.30
N GLU A 538 20.98 -4.70 -19.60
CA GLU A 538 21.81 -5.83 -20.00
C GLU A 538 22.45 -5.62 -21.39
N ALA A 539 21.71 -5.06 -22.35
CA ALA A 539 22.24 -4.66 -23.64
C ALA A 539 23.37 -3.63 -23.50
N ASN A 540 23.20 -2.62 -22.63
CA ASN A 540 24.22 -1.60 -22.40
C ASN A 540 25.47 -2.17 -21.71
N LYS A 541 25.30 -3.14 -20.78
CA LYS A 541 26.41 -3.90 -20.19
C LYS A 541 27.16 -4.74 -21.22
N LYS A 542 26.46 -5.39 -22.16
CA LYS A 542 27.08 -6.13 -23.28
C LYS A 542 27.79 -5.18 -24.26
N SER A 543 27.26 -3.99 -24.49
CA SER A 543 27.92 -2.94 -25.28
C SER A 543 29.16 -2.35 -24.61
N GLN A 544 29.22 -2.28 -23.27
CA GLN A 544 30.44 -1.90 -22.54
C GLN A 544 31.48 -3.04 -22.49
N ALA A 545 31.07 -4.30 -22.51
CA ALA A 545 31.99 -5.45 -22.52
C ALA A 545 32.61 -5.74 -23.91
N ASN A 546 31.94 -5.34 -25.00
CA ASN A 546 32.43 -5.44 -26.37
C ASN A 546 32.95 -4.12 -26.96
N GLY A 547 33.17 -3.10 -26.12
CA GLY A 547 33.90 -1.89 -26.50
C GLY A 547 35.37 -2.24 -26.69
N THR A 548 35.71 -2.84 -27.83
CA THR A 548 37.10 -3.05 -28.24
C THR A 548 37.84 -1.72 -28.19
N THR A 549 39.01 -1.76 -27.54
CA THR A 549 40.06 -0.74 -27.51
C THR A 549 40.47 -0.23 -28.90
N GLU A 550 39.98 -0.82 -29.98
CA GLU A 550 40.13 -0.36 -31.37
C GLU A 550 39.39 0.96 -31.67
N SER A 551 38.21 1.24 -31.09
CA SER A 551 37.48 2.49 -31.40
C SER A 551 38.17 3.72 -30.81
N VAL A 552 38.65 3.61 -29.56
CA VAL A 552 39.43 4.69 -28.92
C VAL A 552 40.80 4.85 -29.59
N GLY A 553 41.45 3.75 -29.99
CA GLY A 553 42.69 3.79 -30.77
C GLY A 553 42.51 4.39 -32.17
N TYR A 554 41.40 4.09 -32.86
CA TYR A 554 41.08 4.63 -34.18
C TYR A 554 40.90 6.16 -34.15
N TRP A 555 40.13 6.68 -33.20
CA TRP A 555 39.92 8.13 -33.08
C TRP A 555 41.18 8.85 -32.60
N LYS A 556 41.93 8.26 -31.66
CA LYS A 556 43.20 8.82 -31.19
C LYS A 556 44.25 8.89 -32.31
N GLY A 557 44.43 7.82 -33.08
CA GLY A 557 45.36 7.79 -34.22
C GLY A 557 44.96 8.76 -35.33
N ARG A 558 43.66 8.97 -35.58
CA ARG A 558 43.19 9.98 -36.54
C ARG A 558 43.48 11.40 -36.08
N TYR A 559 43.27 11.69 -34.79
CA TYR A 559 43.57 13.00 -34.21
C TYR A 559 45.07 13.30 -34.19
N GLU A 560 45.90 12.31 -33.82
CA GLU A 560 47.37 12.46 -33.84
C GLU A 560 47.90 12.63 -35.27
N SER A 561 47.35 11.92 -36.25
CA SER A 561 47.73 12.09 -37.67
C SER A 561 47.27 13.43 -38.27
N LEU A 562 46.16 13.99 -37.79
CA LEU A 562 45.71 15.33 -38.16
C LEU A 562 46.58 16.41 -37.53
N LEU A 563 46.96 16.26 -36.25
CA LEU A 563 47.88 17.18 -35.56
C LEU A 563 49.26 17.19 -36.19
N ALA A 564 49.80 16.02 -36.57
CA ALA A 564 51.09 15.92 -37.25
C ALA A 564 51.13 16.50 -38.67
N LYS A 565 49.97 16.81 -39.27
CA LYS A 565 49.87 17.50 -40.58
C LYS A 565 49.74 19.02 -40.46
N VAL A 566 49.54 19.52 -39.24
CA VAL A 566 49.38 20.96 -38.94
C VAL A 566 50.68 21.55 -38.34
N SER A 567 51.66 20.70 -38.01
CA SER A 567 53.08 21.05 -37.82
C SER A 567 53.86 20.82 -39.11
#